data_AF-A0A932TL34-F1
#
_entry.id   AF-A0A932TL34-F1
#
_cell.length_a   1.000
_cell.length_b   1.000
_cell.length_c   1.000
_cell.angle_alpha   90.00
_cell.angle_beta   90.00
_cell.angle_gamma   90.00
#
_symmetry.space_group_name_H-M   'P 1'
#
loop_
_entity.id
_entity.type
_entity.pdbx_description
1 polymer ?
#
loop_
_entity_poly.entity_id
_entity_poly.type
_entity_poly.pdbx_seq_one_letter_code
_entity_poly.pdbx_strand_id
1 'polypeptide(L)'
;MKSFGVVCGVLAGIALLAVGGCRSSREEGVTSAFAAPGRELDELSPSIDLLIESQRKRIMGRRTSLRDVRRIVAEISPLIERVLRSPEVQTDLRALAAAVGTDVDAYRRYFQAKQEADLLLESGGNPDAISVSNAVGVAQFLAGTGRRCGLRVNEAAARACTRRMARHREALRWLDAQPESFCKPAPDWAGGIPWSRDQWRAFHQRRWEEDYQERRRWDERFDPARAIAAQTRYLLRLARHYGGLDWALQAYHGGEGGVNRTANLFVRGSRSMSLLPDWVRTRLRGPNRLSYERLYLQVSPLEAPSVFNYLYGRADDHRYYWWKVRMAERAITAYRRDPAAFRRQWEALRPGQRTEAVWYPDRERWTFADKGALRAAYARRELVPLPPAAKRLGLHTADLAPLDPKEAGTYKGLRPEAMETLLRVARLYRRNGGKGALTVIGMTSTEVYSRALNEKFPQVPPPGTDPNEWEPTLDYHPTGLCFDLRLPARDWDRKVLFYALSRLADGQRINWLVERILGPERIHVVPNPAYREEQAAYCPAPRATEG
;
A
#
# COMPACT_ATOMS: atom_id res chain seq x y z
N MET A 1 -11.40 -38.09 -2.16
CA MET A 1 -10.62 -39.34 -2.29
C MET A 1 -9.17 -39.05 -1.95
N LYS A 2 -8.69 -39.68 -0.85
CA LYS A 2 -7.30 -39.94 -0.37
C LYS A 2 -6.28 -38.77 -0.47
N SER A 3 -5.90 -38.05 0.58
CA SER A 3 -5.20 -38.40 1.86
C SER A 3 -3.72 -38.75 1.74
N PHE A 4 -2.97 -38.32 2.79
CA PHE A 4 -1.55 -38.49 3.15
C PHE A 4 -0.58 -37.42 2.61
N GLY A 5 0.28 -36.77 3.39
CA GLY A 5 0.65 -36.93 4.80
C GLY A 5 2.17 -36.79 4.98
N VAL A 6 2.61 -35.68 5.60
CA VAL A 6 3.60 -35.56 6.70
C VAL A 6 4.93 -36.36 6.60
N VAL A 7 6.08 -35.70 6.83
CA VAL A 7 7.05 -35.98 7.92
C VAL A 7 8.33 -35.14 7.74
N CYS A 8 8.77 -34.55 8.85
CA CYS A 8 10.03 -33.85 9.10
C CYS A 8 11.27 -34.76 8.98
N GLY A 9 12.41 -34.17 8.64
CA GLY A 9 13.73 -34.80 8.82
C GLY A 9 14.77 -33.78 9.28
N VAL A 10 15.06 -33.79 10.58
CA VAL A 10 16.22 -33.16 11.20
C VAL A 10 17.43 -34.05 10.96
N LEU A 11 18.56 -33.49 10.52
CA LEU A 11 19.87 -34.11 10.70
C LEU A 11 20.86 -33.06 11.20
N ALA A 12 21.27 -33.26 12.45
CA ALA A 12 22.45 -32.68 13.06
C ALA A 12 23.68 -33.53 12.66
N GLY A 13 24.78 -32.87 12.31
CA GLY A 13 26.08 -33.48 12.12
C GLY A 13 27.14 -32.57 12.71
N ILE A 14 27.65 -32.97 13.88
CA ILE A 14 28.79 -32.37 14.57
C ILE A 14 30.07 -33.04 14.03
N ALA A 15 31.08 -32.24 13.70
CA ALA A 15 32.48 -32.67 13.70
C ALA A 15 33.39 -31.50 14.12
N LEU A 16 33.90 -31.59 15.36
CA LEU A 16 35.16 -31.04 15.85
C LEU A 16 36.32 -31.72 15.07
N LEU A 17 37.57 -31.26 14.91
CA LEU A 17 38.41 -30.17 15.44
C LEU A 17 39.66 -30.16 14.52
N ALA A 18 40.24 -29.00 14.24
CA ALA A 18 41.69 -28.91 14.01
C ALA A 18 42.18 -27.54 14.49
N VAL A 19 43.04 -27.61 15.51
CA VAL A 19 43.68 -26.49 16.21
C VAL A 19 44.87 -26.01 15.38
N GLY A 20 44.96 -24.71 15.17
CA GLY A 20 46.15 -24.02 14.64
C GLY A 20 46.14 -22.59 15.15
N GLY A 21 46.96 -22.32 16.17
CA GLY A 21 47.01 -21.05 16.88
C GLY A 21 47.79 -19.93 16.16
N CYS A 22 47.82 -18.79 16.84
CA CYS A 22 48.67 -17.60 16.64
C CYS A 22 48.23 -16.60 15.56
N ARG A 23 47.49 -15.55 15.97
CA ARG A 23 48.08 -14.27 16.46
C ARG A 23 46.98 -13.26 16.77
N SER A 24 47.09 -12.67 17.94
CA SER A 24 46.35 -11.49 18.37
C SER A 24 46.79 -10.27 17.55
N SER A 25 45.85 -9.60 16.88
CA SER A 25 45.95 -8.17 16.61
C SER A 25 44.80 -7.46 17.30
N ARG A 26 45.18 -6.68 18.32
CA ARG A 26 44.40 -5.54 18.80
C ARG A 26 44.24 -4.55 17.65
N GLU A 27 43.02 -4.15 17.36
CA GLU A 27 42.67 -2.85 16.80
C GLU A 27 41.50 -2.37 17.68
N GLU A 28 41.76 -1.72 18.82
CA GLU A 28 42.01 -0.28 18.93
C GLU A 28 41.14 0.57 17.98
N GLY A 29 40.07 1.12 18.57
CA GLY A 29 39.71 2.53 18.37
C GLY A 29 39.10 2.95 17.04
N VAL A 30 37.83 2.61 16.80
CA VAL A 30 36.94 3.50 16.04
C VAL A 30 35.87 4.01 17.00
N THR A 31 36.27 4.96 17.84
CA THR A 31 35.36 5.87 18.53
C THR A 31 35.28 7.17 17.73
N SER A 32 34.06 7.72 17.64
CA SER A 32 33.72 9.03 17.07
C SER A 32 33.71 9.10 15.53
N ALA A 33 32.67 9.53 14.83
CA ALA A 33 31.67 10.53 15.21
C ALA A 33 30.26 10.13 14.73
N PHE A 34 29.37 9.79 15.66
CA PHE A 34 27.97 10.14 15.50
C PHE A 34 27.85 11.59 15.95
N ALA A 35 27.84 12.52 15.00
CA ALA A 35 27.56 13.93 15.26
C ALA A 35 26.25 14.06 16.05
N ALA A 36 26.23 15.00 17.00
CA ALA A 36 25.11 15.29 17.87
C ALA A 36 23.81 15.55 17.07
N PRO A 37 22.68 14.94 17.42
CA PRO A 37 21.42 15.14 16.71
C PRO A 37 20.67 16.33 17.32
N GLY A 38 20.35 17.33 16.51
CA GLY A 38 19.57 18.46 17.01
C GLY A 38 19.14 19.51 15.99
N ARG A 39 19.65 19.52 14.75
CA ARG A 39 19.28 20.55 13.76
C ARG A 39 19.06 20.08 12.32
N GLU A 40 19.39 18.82 11.98
CA GLU A 40 19.33 18.33 10.59
C GLU A 40 17.97 17.73 10.15
N LEU A 41 16.98 17.63 11.06
CA LEU A 41 15.64 17.13 10.69
C LEU A 41 14.76 18.21 10.04
N ASP A 42 15.06 19.50 10.26
CA ASP A 42 14.31 20.60 9.64
C ASP A 42 14.68 20.80 8.15
N GLU A 43 15.88 20.38 7.73
CA GLU A 43 16.31 20.42 6.31
C GLU A 43 15.77 19.24 5.47
N LEU A 44 15.18 18.21 6.11
CA LEU A 44 14.53 17.08 5.45
C LEU A 44 13.02 17.32 5.17
N SER A 45 12.48 18.43 5.66
CA SER A 45 11.04 18.76 5.66
C SER A 45 10.38 18.72 4.27
N PRO A 46 10.99 19.26 3.18
CA PRO A 46 10.39 19.18 1.85
C PRO A 46 10.30 17.74 1.31
N SER A 47 11.20 16.85 1.72
CA SER A 47 11.25 15.46 1.22
C SER A 47 10.23 14.54 1.89
N ILE A 48 9.96 14.74 3.20
CA ILE A 48 8.97 13.95 3.94
C ILE A 48 7.56 14.36 3.55
N ASP A 49 7.30 15.66 3.37
CA ASP A 49 5.97 16.13 2.97
C ASP A 49 5.57 15.63 1.58
N LEU A 50 6.48 15.66 0.61
CA LEU A 50 6.27 15.06 -0.71
C LEU A 50 6.05 13.54 -0.62
N LEU A 51 6.80 12.85 0.25
CA LEU A 51 6.63 11.41 0.48
C LEU A 51 5.26 11.08 1.07
N ILE A 52 4.77 11.85 2.04
CA ILE A 52 3.42 11.67 2.58
C ILE A 52 2.39 11.97 1.48
N GLU A 53 2.55 13.07 0.75
CA GLU A 53 1.66 13.47 -0.33
C GLU A 53 1.64 12.43 -1.47
N SER A 54 2.75 11.71 -1.71
CA SER A 54 2.81 10.60 -2.70
C SER A 54 1.79 9.50 -2.40
N GLN A 55 1.38 9.37 -1.15
CA GLN A 55 0.37 8.40 -0.73
C GLN A 55 -1.06 8.93 -0.88
N ARG A 56 -1.28 10.22 -1.19
CA ARG A 56 -2.61 10.85 -1.21
C ARG A 56 -3.57 10.12 -2.12
N LYS A 57 -3.19 9.83 -3.37
CA LYS A 57 -4.05 9.08 -4.30
C LYS A 57 -4.35 7.66 -3.79
N ARG A 58 -3.40 6.99 -3.15
CA ARG A 58 -3.56 5.63 -2.58
C ARG A 58 -4.53 5.60 -1.39
N ILE A 59 -4.64 6.70 -0.64
CA ILE A 59 -5.47 6.79 0.58
C ILE A 59 -6.81 7.47 0.30
N MET A 60 -6.80 8.64 -0.33
CA MET A 60 -7.99 9.44 -0.62
C MET A 60 -8.62 9.13 -1.97
N GLY A 61 -7.91 8.52 -2.92
CA GLY A 61 -8.44 8.29 -4.26
C GLY A 61 -9.21 6.98 -4.47
N ARG A 62 -9.61 6.28 -3.40
CA ARG A 62 -10.45 5.08 -3.49
C ARG A 62 -11.92 5.49 -3.51
N ARG A 63 -12.76 4.71 -4.18
CA ARG A 63 -14.22 4.94 -4.19
C ARG A 63 -14.83 4.96 -2.79
N THR A 64 -14.26 4.19 -1.87
CA THR A 64 -14.75 4.08 -0.49
C THR A 64 -14.22 5.17 0.45
N SER A 65 -13.17 5.91 0.08
CA SER A 65 -12.43 6.80 1.00
C SER A 65 -13.32 7.83 1.69
N LEU A 66 -14.25 8.46 0.97
CA LEU A 66 -15.17 9.44 1.56
C LEU A 66 -16.08 8.80 2.64
N ARG A 67 -16.66 7.64 2.33
CA ARG A 67 -17.48 6.88 3.28
C ARG A 67 -16.67 6.45 4.50
N ASP A 68 -15.48 5.93 4.27
CA ASP A 68 -14.64 5.35 5.31
C ASP A 68 -14.08 6.43 6.25
N VAL A 69 -13.63 7.58 5.72
CA VAL A 69 -13.21 8.72 6.56
C VAL A 69 -14.37 9.28 7.38
N ARG A 70 -15.56 9.41 6.79
CA ARG A 70 -16.77 9.82 7.53
C ARG A 70 -17.05 8.85 8.69
N ARG A 71 -16.99 7.54 8.44
CA ARG A 71 -17.19 6.50 9.46
C ARG A 71 -16.16 6.62 10.58
N ILE A 72 -14.89 6.82 10.24
CA ILE A 72 -13.83 7.01 11.23
C ILE A 72 -14.13 8.19 12.14
N VAL A 73 -14.50 9.34 11.56
CA VAL A 73 -14.79 10.56 12.34
C VAL A 73 -16.05 10.42 13.20
N ALA A 74 -17.14 9.91 12.63
CA ALA A 74 -18.45 9.89 13.29
C ALA A 74 -18.63 8.73 14.27
N GLU A 75 -18.08 7.55 13.96
CA GLU A 75 -18.39 6.31 14.70
C GLU A 75 -17.19 5.78 15.49
N ILE A 76 -15.98 5.85 14.92
CA ILE A 76 -14.78 5.22 15.50
C ILE A 76 -14.04 6.15 16.46
N SER A 77 -13.89 7.43 16.12
CA SER A 77 -13.16 8.42 16.93
C SER A 77 -13.68 8.50 18.38
N PRO A 78 -15.01 8.55 18.63
CA PRO A 78 -15.54 8.59 19.99
C PRO A 78 -15.21 7.34 20.83
N LEU A 79 -15.09 6.17 20.18
CA LEU A 79 -14.72 4.93 20.86
C LEU A 79 -13.26 4.95 21.30
N ILE A 80 -12.36 5.42 20.44
CA ILE A 80 -10.94 5.58 20.76
C ILE A 80 -10.79 6.57 21.93
N GLU A 81 -11.44 7.72 21.83
CA GLU A 81 -11.39 8.78 22.84
C GLU A 81 -11.84 8.25 24.22
N ARG A 82 -12.90 7.45 24.27
CA ARG A 82 -13.37 6.80 25.50
C ARG A 82 -12.32 5.88 26.10
N VAL A 83 -11.66 5.05 25.28
CA VAL A 83 -10.61 4.14 25.76
C VAL A 83 -9.41 4.93 26.24
N LEU A 84 -8.98 5.97 25.53
CA LEU A 84 -7.82 6.79 25.88
C LEU A 84 -8.01 7.66 27.14
N ARG A 85 -9.24 7.79 27.63
CA ARG A 85 -9.56 8.40 28.93
C ARG A 85 -9.76 7.38 30.04
N SER A 86 -9.74 6.08 29.75
CA SER A 86 -9.93 5.07 30.78
C SER A 86 -8.73 5.03 31.74
N PRO A 87 -8.95 4.73 33.02
CA PRO A 87 -7.86 4.60 34.00
C PRO A 87 -6.82 3.55 33.60
N GLU A 88 -7.24 2.48 32.92
CA GLU A 88 -6.41 1.34 32.53
C GLU A 88 -5.19 1.73 31.68
N VAL A 89 -5.31 2.78 30.86
CA VAL A 89 -4.26 3.18 29.91
C VAL A 89 -3.48 4.43 30.32
N GLN A 90 -3.90 5.15 31.38
CA GLN A 90 -3.28 6.43 31.74
C GLN A 90 -1.81 6.28 32.18
N THR A 91 -1.46 5.17 32.82
CA THR A 91 -0.06 4.92 33.24
C THR A 91 0.85 4.76 32.03
N ASP A 92 0.43 4.00 31.02
CA ASP A 92 1.20 3.82 29.78
C ASP A 92 1.32 5.12 28.99
N LEU A 93 0.21 5.87 28.87
CA LEU A 93 0.20 7.16 28.19
C LEU A 93 1.15 8.16 28.85
N ARG A 94 1.15 8.27 30.18
CA ARG A 94 2.07 9.16 30.92
C ARG A 94 3.53 8.75 30.73
N ALA A 95 3.82 7.45 30.79
CA ALA A 95 5.18 6.95 30.59
C ALA A 95 5.70 7.25 29.17
N LEU A 96 4.86 7.07 28.15
CA LEU A 96 5.21 7.36 26.77
C LEU A 96 5.34 8.87 26.51
N ALA A 97 4.45 9.69 27.07
CA ALA A 97 4.51 11.14 26.99
C ALA A 97 5.83 11.69 27.59
N ALA A 98 6.19 11.21 28.79
CA ALA A 98 7.45 11.56 29.43
C ALA A 98 8.67 11.12 28.60
N ALA A 99 8.63 9.93 28.00
CA ALA A 99 9.74 9.42 27.19
C ALA A 99 10.03 10.24 25.92
N VAL A 100 9.04 10.98 25.41
CA VAL A 100 9.19 11.87 24.24
C VAL A 100 9.18 13.35 24.62
N GLY A 101 9.17 13.69 25.91
CA GLY A 101 9.25 15.07 26.40
C GLY A 101 8.01 15.91 26.11
N THR A 102 6.80 15.32 26.17
CA THR A 102 5.53 16.03 25.96
C THR A 102 4.55 15.78 27.10
N ASP A 103 3.50 16.59 27.21
CA ASP A 103 2.43 16.36 28.18
C ASP A 103 1.49 15.22 27.75
N VAL A 104 0.80 14.63 28.72
CA VAL A 104 -0.06 13.45 28.47
C VAL A 104 -1.23 13.76 27.54
N ASP A 105 -1.73 14.99 27.51
CA ASP A 105 -2.88 15.36 26.66
C ASP A 105 -2.45 15.54 25.21
N ALA A 106 -1.29 16.17 24.97
CA ALA A 106 -0.66 16.22 23.66
C ALA A 106 -0.33 14.83 23.13
N TYR A 107 0.25 13.95 23.97
CA TYR A 107 0.51 12.57 23.56
C TYR A 107 -0.78 11.80 23.28
N ARG A 108 -1.84 12.02 24.07
CA ARG A 108 -3.15 11.38 23.84
C ARG A 108 -3.72 11.77 22.48
N ARG A 109 -3.70 13.06 22.13
CA ARG A 109 -4.14 13.54 20.80
C ARG A 109 -3.31 12.94 19.67
N TYR A 110 -1.98 12.90 19.85
CA TYR A 110 -1.07 12.25 18.91
C TYR A 110 -1.40 10.76 18.72
N PHE A 111 -1.60 10.03 19.82
CA PHE A 111 -1.94 8.60 19.80
C PHE A 111 -3.29 8.36 19.12
N GLN A 112 -4.31 9.15 19.48
CA GLN A 112 -5.64 9.07 18.88
C GLN A 112 -5.57 9.23 17.36
N ALA A 113 -4.91 10.28 16.87
CA ALA A 113 -4.80 10.54 15.43
C ALA A 113 -4.12 9.38 14.68
N LYS A 114 -3.10 8.75 15.28
CA LYS A 114 -2.41 7.59 14.70
C LYS A 114 -3.27 6.32 14.73
N GLN A 115 -4.03 6.08 15.80
CA GLN A 115 -4.92 4.93 15.88
C GLN A 115 -6.10 5.07 14.90
N GLU A 116 -6.67 6.26 14.74
CA GLU A 116 -7.72 6.53 13.75
C GLU A 116 -7.21 6.29 12.32
N ALA A 117 -6.00 6.77 12.03
CA ALA A 117 -5.35 6.57 10.74
C ALA A 117 -5.09 5.08 10.46
N ASP A 118 -4.62 4.31 11.45
CA ASP A 118 -4.43 2.86 11.35
C ASP A 118 -5.77 2.15 11.06
N LEU A 119 -6.83 2.43 11.84
CA LEU A 119 -8.16 1.84 11.65
C LEU A 119 -8.79 2.19 10.29
N LEU A 120 -8.50 3.39 9.74
CA LEU A 120 -8.87 3.77 8.38
C LEU A 120 -8.18 2.86 7.35
N LEU A 121 -6.89 2.59 7.53
CA LEU A 121 -6.10 1.76 6.60
C LEU A 121 -6.47 0.28 6.68
N GLU A 122 -6.74 -0.24 7.87
CA GLU A 122 -7.03 -1.65 8.11
C GLU A 122 -8.41 -2.06 7.57
N SER A 123 -9.43 -1.24 7.80
CA SER A 123 -10.82 -1.63 7.48
C SER A 123 -11.72 -0.50 6.98
N GLY A 124 -11.22 0.73 6.92
CA GLY A 124 -12.08 1.90 6.76
C GLY A 124 -13.06 2.10 7.92
N GLY A 125 -12.72 1.58 9.11
CA GLY A 125 -13.61 1.52 10.27
C GLY A 125 -14.77 0.55 10.14
N ASN A 126 -14.78 -0.37 9.16
CA ASN A 126 -15.89 -1.30 8.95
C ASN A 126 -15.87 -2.45 9.99
N PRO A 127 -16.90 -2.57 10.87
CA PRO A 127 -16.99 -3.67 11.85
C PRO A 127 -17.09 -5.05 11.22
N ASP A 128 -17.51 -5.13 9.96
CA ASP A 128 -17.77 -6.38 9.26
C ASP A 128 -16.64 -6.77 8.30
N ALA A 129 -15.54 -6.01 8.27
CA ALA A 129 -14.42 -6.29 7.41
C ALA A 129 -13.80 -7.67 7.73
N ILE A 130 -13.62 -8.50 6.71
CA ILE A 130 -12.93 -9.78 6.81
C ILE A 130 -11.90 -9.81 5.68
N SER A 131 -10.62 -9.90 6.02
CA SER A 131 -9.56 -10.04 5.02
C SER A 131 -9.44 -11.47 4.51
N VAL A 132 -8.70 -11.65 3.42
CA VAL A 132 -8.31 -12.96 2.86
C VAL A 132 -7.55 -13.84 3.85
N SER A 133 -6.89 -13.24 4.85
CA SER A 133 -6.17 -13.94 5.91
C SER A 133 -7.03 -14.17 7.16
N ASN A 134 -8.35 -13.92 7.09
CA ASN A 134 -9.29 -14.01 8.22
C ASN A 134 -8.99 -13.05 9.38
N ALA A 135 -8.34 -11.92 9.09
CA ALA A 135 -8.34 -10.79 10.01
C ALA A 135 -9.73 -10.13 9.98
N VAL A 136 -10.25 -9.76 11.16
CA VAL A 136 -11.67 -9.40 11.33
C VAL A 136 -11.85 -8.04 12.01
N GLY A 137 -12.87 -7.33 11.55
CA GLY A 137 -13.44 -6.14 12.16
C GLY A 137 -12.60 -4.88 11.99
N VAL A 138 -12.94 -3.86 12.76
CA VAL A 138 -12.37 -2.51 12.60
C VAL A 138 -10.84 -2.51 12.72
N ALA A 139 -10.31 -3.34 13.62
CA ALA A 139 -8.88 -3.44 13.91
C ALA A 139 -8.18 -4.56 13.12
N GLN A 140 -8.88 -5.33 12.29
CA GLN A 140 -8.30 -6.45 11.53
C GLN A 140 -7.45 -7.41 12.39
N PHE A 141 -8.01 -7.92 13.48
CA PHE A 141 -7.32 -8.92 14.29
C PHE A 141 -7.41 -10.32 13.67
N LEU A 142 -6.26 -10.98 13.52
CA LEU A 142 -6.23 -12.45 13.42
C LEU A 142 -6.74 -13.06 14.73
N ALA A 143 -7.43 -14.21 14.65
CA ALA A 143 -8.09 -14.83 15.80
C ALA A 143 -7.13 -15.08 16.97
N GLY A 144 -5.96 -15.66 16.69
CA GLY A 144 -4.95 -15.92 17.72
C GLY A 144 -4.41 -14.64 18.38
N THR A 145 -4.20 -13.57 17.59
CA THR A 145 -3.75 -12.28 18.11
C THR A 145 -4.85 -11.60 18.92
N GLY A 146 -6.10 -11.65 18.46
CA GLY A 146 -7.26 -11.12 19.20
C GLY A 146 -7.40 -11.77 20.58
N ARG A 147 -7.30 -13.12 20.66
CA ARG A 147 -7.29 -13.86 21.94
C ARG A 147 -6.15 -13.41 22.85
N ARG A 148 -4.93 -13.27 22.33
CA ARG A 148 -3.77 -12.74 23.10
C ARG A 148 -3.97 -11.30 23.58
N CYS A 149 -4.83 -10.52 22.92
CA CYS A 149 -5.18 -9.16 23.33
C CYS A 149 -6.44 -9.10 24.22
N GLY A 150 -6.97 -10.27 24.63
CA GLY A 150 -8.08 -10.39 25.57
C GLY A 150 -9.47 -10.43 24.92
N LEU A 151 -9.58 -10.62 23.61
CA LEU A 151 -10.87 -10.77 22.93
C LEU A 151 -11.39 -12.21 23.01
N ARG A 152 -12.70 -12.37 23.25
CA ARG A 152 -13.40 -13.65 23.07
C ARG A 152 -13.61 -13.92 21.58
N VAL A 153 -13.08 -15.06 21.10
CA VAL A 153 -13.12 -15.42 19.67
C VAL A 153 -13.52 -16.88 19.47
N ASN A 154 -14.78 -17.10 19.10
CA ASN A 154 -15.29 -18.38 18.59
C ASN A 154 -15.58 -18.29 17.07
N GLU A 155 -14.58 -18.68 16.28
CA GLU A 155 -14.63 -18.57 14.81
C GLU A 155 -15.71 -19.46 14.20
N ALA A 156 -15.94 -20.66 14.73
CA ALA A 156 -16.90 -21.60 14.17
C ALA A 156 -18.33 -21.05 14.28
N ALA A 157 -18.69 -20.54 15.47
CA ALA A 157 -19.99 -19.94 15.72
C ALA A 157 -20.18 -18.63 14.92
N ALA A 158 -19.16 -17.77 14.88
CA ALA A 158 -19.22 -16.53 14.09
C ALA A 158 -19.34 -16.78 12.58
N ARG A 159 -18.64 -17.81 12.05
CA ARG A 159 -18.79 -18.24 10.65
C ARG A 159 -20.19 -18.80 10.37
N ALA A 160 -20.78 -19.53 11.31
CA ALA A 160 -22.16 -20.01 11.17
C ALA A 160 -23.14 -18.84 11.05
N CYS A 161 -23.04 -17.84 11.93
CA CYS A 161 -23.85 -16.61 11.85
C CYS A 161 -23.61 -15.89 10.51
N THR A 162 -22.35 -15.73 10.09
CA THR A 162 -21.99 -15.08 8.82
C THR A 162 -22.63 -15.78 7.60
N ARG A 163 -22.69 -17.12 7.59
CA ARG A 163 -23.37 -17.88 6.53
C ARG A 163 -24.87 -17.64 6.52
N ARG A 164 -25.52 -17.61 7.69
CA ARG A 164 -26.97 -17.31 7.78
C ARG A 164 -27.28 -15.88 7.35
N MET A 165 -26.47 -14.91 7.77
CA MET A 165 -26.53 -13.52 7.30
C MET A 165 -26.41 -13.42 5.78
N ALA A 166 -25.49 -14.17 5.15
CA ALA A 166 -25.33 -14.16 3.69
C ALA A 166 -26.61 -14.65 2.99
N ARG A 167 -27.23 -15.73 3.48
CA ARG A 167 -28.52 -16.24 2.97
C ARG A 167 -29.65 -15.21 3.10
N HIS A 168 -29.70 -14.50 4.24
CA HIS A 168 -30.70 -13.43 4.42
C HIS A 168 -30.47 -12.26 3.47
N ARG A 169 -29.22 -11.87 3.18
CA ARG A 169 -28.92 -10.84 2.17
C ARG A 169 -29.28 -11.27 0.76
N GLU A 170 -29.07 -12.53 0.41
CA GLU A 170 -29.46 -13.09 -0.88
C GLU A 170 -30.99 -13.09 -1.03
N ALA A 171 -31.71 -13.53 0.01
CA ALA A 171 -33.17 -13.48 0.03
C ALA A 171 -33.71 -12.05 -0.09
N LEU A 172 -33.10 -11.07 0.60
CA LEU A 172 -33.45 -9.66 0.46
C LEU A 172 -33.22 -9.18 -0.98
N ARG A 173 -32.04 -9.44 -1.57
CA ARG A 173 -31.78 -9.05 -2.98
C ARG A 173 -32.78 -9.66 -3.96
N TRP A 174 -33.16 -10.92 -3.75
CA TRP A 174 -34.17 -11.57 -4.56
C TRP A 174 -35.56 -10.93 -4.40
N LEU A 175 -35.95 -10.61 -3.16
CA LEU A 175 -37.21 -9.93 -2.86
C LEU A 175 -37.26 -8.52 -3.47
N ASP A 176 -36.15 -7.79 -3.43
CA ASP A 176 -36.03 -6.43 -3.98
C ASP A 176 -36.22 -6.42 -5.51
N ALA A 177 -35.96 -7.54 -6.18
CA ALA A 177 -36.21 -7.71 -7.61
C ALA A 177 -37.66 -8.13 -7.94
N GLN A 178 -38.50 -8.40 -6.95
CA GLN A 178 -39.90 -8.80 -7.17
C GLN A 178 -40.83 -7.58 -7.25
N PRO A 179 -41.95 -7.68 -8.02
CA PRO A 179 -42.96 -6.63 -8.07
C PRO A 179 -43.61 -6.40 -6.68
N GLU A 180 -44.20 -5.23 -6.47
CA GLU A 180 -44.84 -4.90 -5.18
C GLU A 180 -46.01 -5.82 -4.85
N SER A 181 -46.71 -6.33 -5.86
CA SER A 181 -47.81 -7.29 -5.73
C SER A 181 -47.35 -8.71 -5.36
N PHE A 182 -46.04 -8.96 -5.28
CA PHE A 182 -45.50 -10.29 -4.97
C PHE A 182 -45.96 -10.76 -3.58
N CYS A 183 -46.47 -11.99 -3.52
CA CYS A 183 -46.76 -12.70 -2.30
C CYS A 183 -46.31 -14.17 -2.42
N LYS A 184 -45.96 -14.79 -1.28
CA LYS A 184 -45.68 -16.23 -1.21
C LYS A 184 -46.13 -16.79 0.14
N PRO A 185 -46.41 -18.11 0.22
CA PRO A 185 -46.83 -18.74 1.48
C PRO A 185 -45.92 -18.35 2.63
N ALA A 186 -46.48 -17.95 3.77
CA ALA A 186 -45.73 -17.64 4.97
C ALA A 186 -45.06 -18.90 5.57
N PRO A 187 -44.09 -18.75 6.50
CA PRO A 187 -43.58 -19.89 7.24
C PRO A 187 -44.71 -20.66 7.94
N ASP A 188 -44.57 -21.98 8.08
CA ASP A 188 -45.62 -22.85 8.64
C ASP A 188 -46.16 -22.38 10.00
N TRP A 189 -45.29 -21.80 10.83
CA TRP A 189 -45.66 -21.26 12.14
C TRP A 189 -46.51 -19.97 12.09
N ALA A 190 -46.69 -19.35 10.91
CA ALA A 190 -47.43 -18.11 10.73
C ALA A 190 -48.88 -18.33 10.22
N GLY A 191 -49.40 -19.56 10.30
CA GLY A 191 -50.83 -19.84 10.09
C GLY A 191 -51.29 -19.87 8.62
N GLY A 192 -50.40 -20.10 7.66
CA GLY A 192 -50.74 -20.41 6.27
C GLY A 192 -51.21 -19.25 5.39
N ILE A 193 -51.38 -18.03 5.93
CA ILE A 193 -51.73 -16.85 5.13
C ILE A 193 -50.50 -16.39 4.33
N PRO A 194 -50.58 -16.21 2.99
CA PRO A 194 -49.45 -15.69 2.22
C PRO A 194 -48.96 -14.35 2.75
N TRP A 195 -47.64 -14.22 2.86
CA TRP A 195 -47.03 -12.94 3.20
C TRP A 195 -46.69 -12.15 1.94
N SER A 196 -46.86 -10.84 2.02
CA SER A 196 -46.42 -9.90 1.00
C SER A 196 -44.89 -9.85 0.91
N ARG A 197 -44.38 -9.29 -0.20
CA ARG A 197 -42.96 -8.97 -0.39
C ARG A 197 -42.37 -8.28 0.84
N ASP A 198 -43.04 -7.24 1.34
CA ASP A 198 -42.52 -6.39 2.40
C ASP A 198 -42.54 -7.09 3.76
N GLN A 199 -43.53 -7.95 4.02
CA GLN A 199 -43.53 -8.82 5.20
C GLN A 199 -42.34 -9.80 5.19
N TRP A 200 -42.04 -10.39 4.04
CA TRP A 200 -40.85 -11.24 3.87
C TRP A 200 -39.53 -10.47 4.01
N ARG A 201 -39.47 -9.24 3.48
CA ARG A 201 -38.31 -8.34 3.66
C ARG A 201 -38.09 -8.05 5.14
N ALA A 202 -39.14 -7.65 5.86
CA ALA A 202 -39.07 -7.35 7.29
C ALA A 202 -38.62 -8.57 8.11
N PHE A 203 -39.09 -9.78 7.77
CA PHE A 203 -38.63 -11.01 8.41
C PHE A 203 -37.14 -11.26 8.19
N HIS A 204 -36.67 -11.24 6.93
CA HIS A 204 -35.25 -11.47 6.63
C HIS A 204 -34.34 -10.40 7.21
N GLN A 205 -34.79 -9.14 7.24
CA GLN A 205 -34.05 -8.06 7.87
C GLN A 205 -33.92 -8.26 9.39
N ARG A 206 -34.99 -8.67 10.06
CA ARG A 206 -34.96 -8.99 11.49
C ARG A 206 -34.02 -10.17 11.79
N ARG A 207 -34.13 -11.26 11.02
CA ARG A 207 -33.25 -12.44 11.20
C ARG A 207 -31.79 -12.10 10.92
N TRP A 208 -31.52 -11.28 9.90
CA TRP A 208 -30.19 -10.79 9.62
C TRP A 208 -29.62 -10.00 10.82
N GLU A 209 -30.41 -9.13 11.44
CA GLU A 209 -30.00 -8.36 12.62
C GLU A 209 -29.77 -9.25 13.84
N GLU A 210 -30.63 -10.25 14.07
CA GLU A 210 -30.43 -11.25 15.14
C GLU A 210 -29.08 -11.98 14.97
N ASP A 211 -28.81 -12.50 13.77
CA ASP A 211 -27.54 -13.16 13.45
C ASP A 211 -26.34 -12.19 13.55
N TYR A 212 -26.55 -10.92 13.18
CA TYR A 212 -25.54 -9.88 13.27
C TYR A 212 -25.08 -9.67 14.72
N GLN A 213 -26.04 -9.53 15.63
CA GLN A 213 -25.78 -9.38 17.06
C GLN A 213 -25.22 -10.66 17.67
N GLU A 214 -25.74 -11.83 17.28
CA GLU A 214 -25.23 -13.12 17.75
C GLU A 214 -23.75 -13.31 17.36
N ARG A 215 -23.37 -12.97 16.12
CA ARG A 215 -21.99 -13.06 15.64
C ARG A 215 -21.03 -12.26 16.52
N ARG A 216 -21.40 -11.04 16.91
CA ARG A 216 -20.60 -10.17 17.78
C ARG A 216 -20.44 -10.75 19.19
N ARG A 217 -21.45 -11.45 19.70
CA ARG A 217 -21.34 -12.16 20.98
C ARG A 217 -20.32 -13.28 20.90
N TRP A 218 -20.32 -14.06 19.81
CA TRP A 218 -19.39 -15.17 19.63
C TRP A 218 -17.95 -14.73 19.32
N ASP A 219 -17.78 -13.61 18.63
CA ASP A 219 -16.47 -13.11 18.22
C ASP A 219 -16.40 -11.59 18.36
N GLU A 220 -15.78 -11.14 19.45
CA GLU A 220 -15.66 -9.74 19.84
C GLU A 220 -14.78 -8.93 18.86
N ARG A 221 -14.12 -9.58 17.88
CA ARG A 221 -13.45 -8.84 16.79
C ARG A 221 -14.47 -8.07 15.93
N PHE A 222 -15.72 -8.52 15.85
CA PHE A 222 -16.82 -7.81 15.17
C PHE A 222 -17.45 -6.69 16.03
N ASP A 223 -17.06 -6.56 17.31
CA ASP A 223 -17.49 -5.46 18.19
C ASP A 223 -16.43 -4.34 18.15
N PRO A 224 -16.74 -3.17 17.56
CA PRO A 224 -15.80 -2.06 17.47
C PRO A 224 -15.24 -1.61 18.82
N ALA A 225 -16.08 -1.52 19.86
CA ALA A 225 -15.64 -1.01 21.15
C ALA A 225 -14.63 -1.96 21.79
N ARG A 226 -14.90 -3.28 21.74
CA ARG A 226 -13.97 -4.29 22.25
C ARG A 226 -12.70 -4.38 21.43
N ALA A 227 -12.82 -4.42 20.10
CA ALA A 227 -11.67 -4.50 19.19
C ALA A 227 -10.75 -3.27 19.30
N ILE A 228 -11.31 -2.05 19.36
CA ILE A 228 -10.56 -0.80 19.53
C ILE A 228 -9.85 -0.79 20.87
N ALA A 229 -10.52 -1.16 21.97
CA ALA A 229 -9.88 -1.23 23.28
C ALA A 229 -8.70 -2.21 23.31
N ALA A 230 -8.86 -3.38 22.69
CA ALA A 230 -7.79 -4.36 22.56
C ALA A 230 -6.62 -3.83 21.72
N GLN A 231 -6.91 -3.14 20.61
CA GLN A 231 -5.89 -2.51 19.77
C GLN A 231 -5.15 -1.40 20.50
N THR A 232 -5.84 -0.52 21.23
CA THR A 232 -5.22 0.57 22.01
C THR A 232 -4.18 0.00 22.99
N ARG A 233 -4.55 -1.00 23.80
CA ARG A 233 -3.62 -1.67 24.73
C ARG A 233 -2.45 -2.33 24.01
N TYR A 234 -2.70 -2.93 22.85
CA TYR A 234 -1.63 -3.56 22.07
C TYR A 234 -0.67 -2.51 21.51
N LEU A 235 -1.16 -1.43 20.91
CA LEU A 235 -0.34 -0.34 20.38
C LEU A 235 0.46 0.36 21.49
N LEU A 236 -0.10 0.55 22.69
CA LEU A 236 0.65 1.06 23.85
C LEU A 236 1.81 0.12 24.24
N ARG A 237 1.56 -1.19 24.30
CA ARG A 237 2.61 -2.19 24.55
C ARG A 237 3.70 -2.13 23.48
N LEU A 238 3.32 -2.06 22.22
CA LEU A 238 4.26 -1.99 21.09
C LEU A 238 5.05 -0.67 21.10
N ALA A 239 4.39 0.46 21.35
CA ALA A 239 5.05 1.77 21.45
C ALA A 239 6.07 1.78 22.59
N ARG A 240 5.72 1.19 23.74
CA ARG A 240 6.68 0.98 24.83
C ARG A 240 7.82 0.09 24.38
N HIS A 241 7.55 -1.01 23.66
CA HIS A 241 8.57 -1.97 23.21
C HIS A 241 9.58 -1.34 22.23
N TYR A 242 9.07 -0.66 21.21
CA TYR A 242 9.84 -0.11 20.08
C TYR A 242 10.18 1.38 20.19
N GLY A 243 9.77 2.05 21.27
CA GLY A 243 10.12 3.44 21.56
C GLY A 243 9.32 4.51 20.81
N GLY A 244 8.29 4.14 20.05
CA GLY A 244 7.43 5.09 19.35
C GLY A 244 6.33 4.42 18.52
N LEU A 245 5.31 5.21 18.13
CA LEU A 245 4.21 4.71 17.30
C LEU A 245 4.61 4.39 15.86
N ASP A 246 5.67 5.02 15.36
CA ASP A 246 6.21 4.74 14.02
C ASP A 246 6.58 3.26 13.88
N TRP A 247 7.42 2.74 14.78
CA TRP A 247 7.77 1.32 14.79
C TRP A 247 6.64 0.43 15.30
N ALA A 248 5.83 0.89 16.26
CA ALA A 248 4.71 0.11 16.77
C ALA A 248 3.71 -0.23 15.67
N LEU A 249 3.37 0.73 14.82
CA LEU A 249 2.43 0.54 13.71
C LEU A 249 3.04 -0.33 12.61
N GLN A 250 4.34 -0.21 12.34
CA GLN A 250 5.05 -1.16 11.48
C GLN A 250 4.97 -2.59 12.04
N ALA A 251 5.05 -2.77 13.35
CA ALA A 251 4.98 -4.07 14.01
C ALA A 251 3.55 -4.61 14.07
N TYR A 252 2.56 -3.73 14.23
CA TYR A 252 1.15 -4.06 14.18
C TYR A 252 0.76 -4.61 12.80
N HIS A 253 1.10 -3.89 11.74
CA HIS A 253 0.80 -4.26 10.36
C HIS A 253 1.63 -5.45 9.87
N GLY A 254 2.95 -5.38 10.04
CA GLY A 254 3.89 -6.31 9.43
C GLY A 254 4.39 -7.43 10.33
N GLY A 255 3.91 -7.49 11.57
CA GLY A 255 4.36 -8.42 12.62
C GLY A 255 5.65 -7.98 13.31
N GLU A 256 5.71 -8.23 14.62
CA GLU A 256 6.86 -7.94 15.50
C GLU A 256 8.16 -8.59 15.00
N GLY A 257 8.10 -9.86 14.57
CA GLY A 257 9.29 -10.57 14.06
C GLY A 257 9.91 -9.91 12.83
N GLY A 258 9.09 -9.34 11.94
CA GLY A 258 9.59 -8.62 10.75
C GLY A 258 10.23 -7.28 11.11
N VAL A 259 9.67 -6.58 12.10
CA VAL A 259 10.27 -5.36 12.65
C VAL A 259 11.58 -5.67 13.37
N ASN A 260 11.63 -6.69 14.21
CA ASN A 260 12.84 -7.13 14.89
C ASN A 260 13.96 -7.43 13.90
N ARG A 261 13.64 -8.21 12.85
CA ARG A 261 14.59 -8.51 11.77
C ARG A 261 15.07 -7.26 11.06
N THR A 262 14.17 -6.32 10.75
CA THR A 262 14.54 -5.04 10.11
C THR A 262 15.51 -4.24 10.98
N ALA A 263 15.17 -4.05 12.25
CA ALA A 263 16.00 -3.31 13.20
C ALA A 263 17.37 -3.97 13.40
N ASN A 264 17.41 -5.29 13.56
CA ASN A 264 18.65 -6.06 13.72
C ASN A 264 19.56 -6.00 12.48
N LEU A 265 18.99 -6.04 11.27
CA LEU A 265 19.77 -5.92 10.05
C LEU A 265 20.36 -4.51 9.89
N PHE A 266 19.63 -3.48 10.34
CA PHE A 266 20.04 -2.08 10.19
C PHE A 266 21.08 -1.69 11.23
N VAL A 267 20.84 -2.07 12.48
CA VAL A 267 21.82 -1.91 13.55
C VAL A 267 22.85 -3.04 13.43
N ARG A 268 23.91 -2.80 12.66
CA ARG A 268 25.00 -3.76 12.35
C ARG A 268 25.46 -4.54 13.59
N GLY A 269 25.72 -5.84 13.41
CA GLY A 269 26.29 -6.71 14.44
C GLY A 269 25.31 -7.64 15.16
N SER A 270 24.00 -7.51 14.95
CA SER A 270 23.03 -8.47 15.48
C SER A 270 22.99 -9.76 14.65
N ARG A 271 23.16 -10.92 15.32
CA ARG A 271 22.99 -12.25 14.71
C ARG A 271 21.57 -12.81 14.85
N SER A 272 20.71 -12.15 15.64
CA SER A 272 19.34 -12.62 15.87
C SER A 272 18.41 -12.14 14.77
N MET A 273 17.57 -13.05 14.28
CA MET A 273 16.61 -12.75 13.21
C MET A 273 15.17 -12.59 13.73
N SER A 274 14.93 -12.86 15.02
CA SER A 274 13.59 -12.90 15.62
C SER A 274 13.50 -12.18 16.96
N LEU A 275 14.54 -12.22 17.79
CA LEU A 275 14.61 -11.48 19.05
C LEU A 275 15.16 -10.09 18.83
N LEU A 276 14.70 -9.11 19.61
CA LEU A 276 15.26 -7.77 19.64
C LEU A 276 16.16 -7.64 20.89
N PRO A 277 17.49 -7.77 20.75
CA PRO A 277 18.42 -7.66 21.86
C PRO A 277 18.30 -6.29 22.55
N ASP A 278 18.56 -6.23 23.86
CA ASP A 278 18.41 -4.98 24.63
C ASP A 278 19.23 -3.83 24.06
N TRP A 279 20.46 -4.08 23.61
CA TRP A 279 21.32 -3.06 23.02
C TRP A 279 20.81 -2.54 21.66
N VAL A 280 20.02 -3.32 20.90
CA VAL A 280 19.32 -2.82 19.71
C VAL A 280 18.08 -2.04 20.14
N ARG A 281 17.37 -2.54 21.15
CA ARG A 281 16.18 -1.88 21.70
C ARG A 281 16.49 -0.50 22.27
N THR A 282 17.65 -0.29 22.88
CA THR A 282 18.08 1.04 23.33
C THR A 282 18.27 2.01 22.16
N ARG A 283 18.67 1.53 20.98
CA ARG A 283 18.75 2.36 19.76
C ARG A 283 17.38 2.81 19.26
N LEU A 284 16.30 2.10 19.58
CA LEU A 284 14.94 2.47 19.18
C LEU A 284 14.26 3.42 20.18
N ARG A 285 14.91 3.76 21.29
CA ARG A 285 14.32 4.53 22.40
C ARG A 285 15.12 5.79 22.73
N GLY A 286 14.49 6.70 23.46
CA GLY A 286 15.09 7.96 23.90
C GLY A 286 15.12 9.05 22.83
N PRO A 287 15.72 10.21 23.14
CA PRO A 287 15.70 11.40 22.28
C PRO A 287 16.41 11.18 20.94
N ASN A 288 17.42 10.29 20.91
CA ASN A 288 18.25 10.03 19.73
C ASN A 288 17.89 8.70 19.06
N ARG A 289 16.64 8.25 19.23
CA ARG A 289 16.18 6.96 18.71
C ARG A 289 16.29 6.90 17.18
N LEU A 290 16.54 5.69 16.68
CA LEU A 290 16.34 5.35 15.28
C LEU A 290 14.83 5.33 15.00
N SER A 291 14.31 6.42 14.45
CA SER A 291 12.95 6.47 13.93
C SER A 291 12.82 5.61 12.68
N TYR A 292 11.59 5.19 12.38
CA TYR A 292 11.31 4.50 11.12
C TYR A 292 11.65 5.38 9.90
N GLU A 293 11.42 6.69 10.03
CA GLU A 293 11.68 7.70 9.01
C GLU A 293 13.18 7.75 8.66
N ARG A 294 14.04 7.79 9.68
CA ARG A 294 15.49 7.75 9.49
C ARG A 294 15.93 6.46 8.80
N LEU A 295 15.39 5.32 9.22
CA LEU A 295 15.70 4.04 8.56
C LEU A 295 15.26 4.05 7.08
N TYR A 296 14.04 4.51 6.79
CA TYR A 296 13.53 4.56 5.42
C TYR A 296 14.42 5.41 4.51
N LEU A 297 14.85 6.57 4.97
CA LEU A 297 15.66 7.51 4.19
C LEU A 297 17.12 7.03 4.00
N GLN A 298 17.65 6.21 4.91
CA GLN A 298 19.04 5.76 4.90
C GLN A 298 19.24 4.38 4.25
N VAL A 299 18.17 3.61 4.00
CA VAL A 299 18.30 2.30 3.34
C VAL A 299 18.46 2.47 1.83
N SER A 300 19.62 2.08 1.31
CA SER A 300 19.91 1.98 -0.12
C SER A 300 20.56 0.64 -0.48
N PRO A 301 20.52 0.22 -1.76
CA PRO A 301 21.20 -1.00 -2.21
C PRO A 301 22.71 -0.99 -1.95
N LEU A 302 23.33 0.20 -1.89
CA LEU A 302 24.78 0.36 -1.77
C LEU A 302 25.24 0.50 -0.32
N GLU A 303 24.49 1.21 0.53
CA GLU A 303 24.91 1.51 1.91
C GLU A 303 24.44 0.47 2.93
N ALA A 304 23.26 -0.11 2.69
CA ALA A 304 22.60 -1.06 3.60
C ALA A 304 22.00 -2.27 2.86
N PRO A 305 22.80 -3.03 2.06
CA PRO A 305 22.31 -4.06 1.15
C PRO A 305 21.48 -5.16 1.82
N SER A 306 21.83 -5.57 3.04
CA SER A 306 21.11 -6.64 3.76
C SER A 306 19.71 -6.21 4.20
N VAL A 307 19.57 -5.01 4.77
CA VAL A 307 18.28 -4.43 5.16
C VAL A 307 17.45 -4.13 3.92
N PHE A 308 18.08 -3.52 2.92
CA PHE A 308 17.48 -3.24 1.63
C PHE A 308 16.88 -4.51 1.02
N ASN A 309 17.66 -5.58 0.93
CA ASN A 309 17.22 -6.85 0.37
C ASN A 309 16.01 -7.43 1.10
N TYR A 310 15.99 -7.30 2.44
CA TYR A 310 14.89 -7.76 3.26
C TYR A 310 13.62 -6.91 3.06
N LEU A 311 13.73 -5.58 3.18
CA LEU A 311 12.61 -4.65 3.08
C LEU A 311 11.95 -4.66 1.70
N TYR A 312 12.74 -4.72 0.63
CA TYR A 312 12.23 -4.80 -0.74
C TYR A 312 11.82 -6.23 -1.15
N GLY A 313 12.07 -7.22 -0.30
CA GLY A 313 11.63 -8.61 -0.49
C GLY A 313 10.27 -8.94 0.15
N ARG A 314 9.67 -8.00 0.88
CA ARG A 314 8.38 -8.20 1.55
C ARG A 314 7.21 -7.99 0.58
N ALA A 315 6.22 -8.88 0.62
CA ALA A 315 5.09 -8.90 -0.31
C ALA A 315 4.02 -7.83 -0.03
N ASP A 316 3.96 -7.28 1.18
CA ASP A 316 2.93 -6.36 1.68
C ASP A 316 3.25 -4.86 1.46
N ASP A 317 4.37 -4.56 0.79
CA ASP A 317 4.90 -3.19 0.65
C ASP A 317 4.97 -2.47 2.01
N HIS A 318 5.40 -3.23 3.04
CA HIS A 318 5.54 -2.81 4.44
C HIS A 318 6.29 -1.48 4.62
N ARG A 319 7.19 -1.18 3.68
CA ARG A 319 8.03 0.02 3.67
C ARG A 319 7.23 1.33 3.71
N TYR A 320 6.02 1.33 3.15
CA TYR A 320 5.19 2.53 3.07
C TYR A 320 4.15 2.64 4.17
N TYR A 321 4.05 1.67 5.09
CA TYR A 321 2.92 1.66 6.02
C TYR A 321 2.89 2.88 6.96
N TRP A 322 4.03 3.30 7.52
CA TRP A 322 4.12 4.56 8.26
C TRP A 322 3.67 5.79 7.45
N TRP A 323 4.08 5.89 6.17
CA TRP A 323 3.70 7.01 5.30
C TRP A 323 2.21 7.00 4.95
N LYS A 324 1.62 5.80 4.78
CA LYS A 324 0.17 5.63 4.63
C LYS A 324 -0.57 6.11 5.88
N VAL A 325 -0.07 5.81 7.08
CA VAL A 325 -0.67 6.30 8.35
C VAL A 325 -0.65 7.82 8.39
N ARG A 326 0.49 8.45 8.08
CA ARG A 326 0.62 9.91 8.07
C ARG A 326 -0.31 10.57 7.04
N MET A 327 -0.52 9.96 5.88
CA MET A 327 -1.46 10.47 4.89
C MET A 327 -2.93 10.22 5.29
N ALA A 328 -3.23 9.10 5.93
CA ALA A 328 -4.56 8.81 6.50
C ALA A 328 -4.94 9.83 7.59
N GLU A 329 -4.00 10.19 8.46
CA GLU A 329 -4.17 11.27 9.44
C GLU A 329 -4.48 12.62 8.77
N ARG A 330 -3.76 12.98 7.69
CA ARG A 330 -4.06 14.20 6.90
C ARG A 330 -5.46 14.15 6.30
N ALA A 331 -5.87 13.00 5.78
CA ALA A 331 -7.20 12.82 5.20
C ALA A 331 -8.32 13.00 6.25
N ILE A 332 -8.17 12.39 7.43
CA ILE A 332 -9.12 12.52 8.55
C ILE A 332 -9.18 13.98 9.02
N THR A 333 -8.02 14.62 9.18
CA THR A 333 -7.94 16.03 9.59
C THR A 333 -8.61 16.96 8.58
N ALA A 334 -8.36 16.75 7.28
CA ALA A 334 -8.99 17.52 6.21
C ALA A 334 -10.53 17.38 6.23
N TYR A 335 -11.03 16.16 6.43
CA TYR A 335 -12.47 15.91 6.55
C TYR A 335 -13.07 16.58 7.79
N ARG A 336 -12.41 16.49 8.96
CA ARG A 336 -12.87 17.18 10.18
C ARG A 336 -12.97 18.69 9.99
N ARG A 337 -12.01 19.28 9.26
CA ARG A 337 -11.97 20.72 9.03
C ARG A 337 -13.08 21.19 8.09
N ASP A 338 -13.26 20.49 6.96
CA ASP A 338 -14.28 20.83 5.97
C ASP A 338 -14.66 19.58 5.14
N PRO A 339 -15.75 18.89 5.50
CA PRO A 339 -16.24 17.73 4.77
C PRO A 339 -16.56 18.01 3.29
N ALA A 340 -17.01 19.22 2.97
CA ALA A 340 -17.36 19.61 1.60
C ALA A 340 -16.09 19.82 0.76
N ALA A 341 -15.06 20.48 1.30
CA ALA A 341 -13.76 20.57 0.65
C ALA A 341 -13.11 19.21 0.49
N PHE A 342 -13.20 18.33 1.49
CA PHE A 342 -12.71 16.97 1.37
C PHE A 342 -13.39 16.22 0.21
N ARG A 343 -14.72 16.34 0.06
CA ARG A 343 -15.46 15.73 -1.06
C ARG A 343 -14.96 16.24 -2.41
N ARG A 344 -14.78 17.56 -2.58
CA ARG A 344 -14.24 18.14 -3.82
C ARG A 344 -12.84 17.61 -4.13
N GLN A 345 -11.98 17.48 -3.12
CA GLN A 345 -10.64 16.89 -3.30
C GLN A 345 -10.72 15.40 -3.67
N TRP A 346 -11.62 14.64 -3.04
CA TRP A 346 -11.86 13.24 -3.36
C TRP A 346 -12.34 13.06 -4.80
N GLU A 347 -13.28 13.89 -5.28
CA GLU A 347 -13.74 13.92 -6.67
C GLU A 347 -12.61 14.26 -7.65
N ALA A 348 -11.81 15.29 -7.33
CA ALA A 348 -10.65 15.68 -8.14
C ALA A 348 -9.59 14.58 -8.25
N LEU A 349 -9.49 13.71 -7.24
CA LEU A 349 -8.62 12.53 -7.28
C LEU A 349 -9.17 11.41 -8.17
N ARG A 350 -10.31 11.56 -8.86
CA ARG A 350 -10.91 10.54 -9.76
C ARG A 350 -11.02 9.16 -9.10
N PRO A 351 -11.93 8.96 -8.14
CA PRO A 351 -12.00 7.74 -7.33
C PRO A 351 -12.15 6.47 -8.16
N GLY A 352 -11.25 5.49 -7.94
CA GLY A 352 -11.23 4.23 -8.70
C GLY A 352 -10.39 4.26 -9.98
N GLN A 353 -10.07 5.44 -10.51
CA GLN A 353 -9.13 5.59 -11.64
C GLN A 353 -7.67 5.66 -11.16
N ARG A 354 -6.73 5.47 -12.08
CA ARG A 354 -5.28 5.56 -11.82
C ARG A 354 -4.81 7.01 -11.65
N THR A 355 -3.59 7.19 -11.15
CA THR A 355 -2.98 8.51 -10.93
C THR A 355 -2.88 9.33 -12.21
N GLU A 356 -2.63 8.69 -13.35
CA GLU A 356 -2.61 9.35 -14.66
C GLU A 356 -3.92 10.05 -15.04
N ALA A 357 -5.08 9.54 -14.61
CA ALA A 357 -6.36 10.23 -14.81
C ALA A 357 -6.51 11.52 -13.96
N VAL A 358 -5.67 11.66 -12.94
CA VAL A 358 -5.59 12.89 -12.13
C VAL A 358 -4.59 13.86 -12.75
N TRP A 359 -3.44 13.36 -13.23
CA TRP A 359 -2.38 14.18 -13.80
C TRP A 359 -2.66 14.64 -15.23
N TYR A 360 -3.38 13.84 -16.00
CA TYR A 360 -3.73 14.10 -17.39
C TYR A 360 -5.25 13.96 -17.57
N PRO A 361 -6.06 14.84 -16.95
CA PRO A 361 -7.51 14.70 -16.94
C PRO A 361 -8.16 14.83 -18.33
N ASP A 362 -7.50 15.53 -19.27
CA ASP A 362 -7.96 15.74 -20.65
C ASP A 362 -7.35 14.70 -21.59
N ARG A 363 -7.45 13.41 -21.25
CA ARG A 363 -6.81 12.30 -21.96
C ARG A 363 -6.97 12.40 -23.47
N GLU A 364 -8.18 12.66 -23.94
CA GLU A 364 -8.57 12.68 -25.36
C GLU A 364 -7.78 13.71 -26.18
N ARG A 365 -7.29 14.79 -25.54
CA ARG A 365 -6.44 15.80 -26.20
C ARG A 365 -5.09 15.23 -26.61
N TRP A 366 -4.61 14.20 -25.91
CA TRP A 366 -3.25 13.68 -26.06
C TRP A 366 -3.18 12.42 -26.91
N THR A 367 -4.32 11.78 -27.18
CA THR A 367 -4.37 10.44 -27.79
C THR A 367 -4.17 10.48 -29.30
N PHE A 368 -3.50 9.44 -29.80
CA PHE A 368 -3.39 9.19 -31.24
C PHE A 368 -4.49 8.22 -31.66
N ALA A 369 -5.41 8.66 -32.51
CA ALA A 369 -6.54 7.84 -32.95
C ALA A 369 -6.07 6.57 -33.70
N ASP A 370 -5.14 6.74 -34.63
CA ASP A 370 -4.67 5.68 -35.52
C ASP A 370 -3.17 5.82 -35.88
N LYS A 371 -2.67 4.92 -36.74
CA LYS A 371 -1.26 4.91 -37.17
C LYS A 371 -0.88 6.14 -38.01
N GLY A 372 -1.82 6.75 -38.73
CA GLY A 372 -1.59 7.98 -39.48
C GLY A 372 -1.32 9.16 -38.55
N ALA A 373 -2.16 9.32 -37.52
CA ALA A 373 -1.95 10.31 -36.45
C ALA A 373 -0.60 10.09 -35.75
N LEU A 374 -0.25 8.83 -35.49
CA LEU A 374 1.01 8.47 -34.84
C LEU A 374 2.24 8.84 -35.69
N ARG A 375 2.23 8.54 -37.00
CA ARG A 375 3.30 8.93 -37.94
C ARG A 375 3.43 10.45 -38.04
N ALA A 376 2.31 11.17 -38.08
CA ALA A 376 2.31 12.63 -38.10
C ALA A 376 2.91 13.22 -36.81
N ALA A 377 2.66 12.59 -35.65
CA ALA A 377 3.25 13.03 -34.38
C ALA A 377 4.78 12.89 -34.34
N TYR A 378 5.35 11.82 -34.92
CA TYR A 378 6.81 11.72 -35.09
C TYR A 378 7.35 12.82 -36.03
N ALA A 379 6.66 13.09 -37.15
CA ALA A 379 7.06 14.15 -38.07
C ALA A 379 7.08 15.54 -37.40
N ARG A 380 6.11 15.79 -36.50
CA ARG A 380 6.03 17.02 -35.69
C ARG A 380 6.93 16.99 -34.44
N ARG A 381 7.69 15.93 -34.22
CA ARG A 381 8.54 15.72 -33.03
C ARG A 381 7.78 15.77 -31.70
N GLU A 382 6.48 15.51 -31.72
CA GLU A 382 5.69 15.30 -30.50
C GLU A 382 6.03 13.97 -29.83
N LEU A 383 6.45 12.99 -30.64
CA LEU A 383 6.99 11.72 -30.19
C LEU A 383 8.47 11.62 -30.55
N VAL A 384 9.26 11.17 -29.59
CA VAL A 384 10.69 10.94 -29.74
C VAL A 384 10.93 9.42 -29.73
N PRO A 385 11.64 8.88 -30.74
CA PRO A 385 12.00 7.48 -30.75
C PRO A 385 13.03 7.17 -29.66
N LEU A 386 13.09 5.91 -29.21
CA LEU A 386 14.13 5.47 -28.27
C LEU A 386 15.53 5.78 -28.84
N PRO A 387 16.36 6.61 -28.18
CA PRO A 387 17.63 7.04 -28.74
C PRO A 387 18.63 5.87 -28.78
N PRO A 388 19.57 5.82 -29.75
CA PRO A 388 20.59 4.77 -29.81
C PRO A 388 21.40 4.63 -28.51
N ALA A 389 21.61 5.75 -27.80
CA ALA A 389 22.27 5.78 -26.50
C ALA A 389 21.55 4.97 -25.41
N ALA A 390 20.25 4.68 -25.55
CA ALA A 390 19.49 3.88 -24.60
C ALA A 390 20.08 2.46 -24.43
N LYS A 391 20.65 1.88 -25.50
CA LYS A 391 21.34 0.58 -25.42
C LYS A 391 22.54 0.63 -24.46
N ARG A 392 23.27 1.76 -24.41
CA ARG A 392 24.40 1.95 -23.48
C ARG A 392 23.97 2.04 -22.02
N LEU A 393 22.72 2.45 -21.77
CA LEU A 393 22.09 2.40 -20.44
C LEU A 393 21.52 1.00 -20.12
N GLY A 394 21.59 0.08 -21.08
CA GLY A 394 21.04 -1.28 -20.99
C GLY A 394 19.52 -1.33 -21.06
N LEU A 395 18.93 -0.46 -21.88
CA LEU A 395 17.52 -0.52 -22.26
C LEU A 395 17.35 -1.31 -23.56
N HIS A 396 16.38 -2.20 -23.57
CA HIS A 396 15.97 -2.97 -24.75
C HIS A 396 14.46 -2.86 -24.93
N THR A 397 13.97 -3.09 -26.15
CA THR A 397 12.54 -3.21 -26.43
C THR A 397 12.21 -4.64 -26.80
N ALA A 398 11.10 -5.18 -26.31
CA ALA A 398 10.56 -6.47 -26.74
C ALA A 398 9.03 -6.39 -26.78
N ASP A 399 8.38 -7.13 -27.67
CA ASP A 399 6.93 -7.39 -27.63
C ASP A 399 6.05 -6.12 -27.51
N LEU A 400 6.45 -5.00 -28.14
CA LEU A 400 5.75 -3.71 -27.99
C LEU A 400 4.35 -3.68 -28.62
N ALA A 401 4.15 -4.46 -29.69
CA ALA A 401 2.91 -4.50 -30.43
C ALA A 401 2.55 -5.96 -30.79
N PRO A 402 2.18 -6.81 -29.82
CA PRO A 402 1.89 -8.23 -30.06
C PRO A 402 0.76 -8.46 -31.07
N LEU A 403 -0.15 -7.48 -31.27
CA LEU A 403 -1.22 -7.58 -32.27
C LEU A 403 -0.81 -7.04 -33.65
N ASP A 404 0.32 -6.32 -33.75
CA ASP A 404 0.85 -5.77 -35.00
C ASP A 404 2.39 -5.87 -35.03
N PRO A 405 2.97 -7.10 -35.02
CA PRO A 405 4.41 -7.28 -34.91
C PRO A 405 5.19 -6.75 -36.11
N LYS A 406 4.56 -6.71 -37.30
CA LYS A 406 5.18 -6.21 -38.54
C LYS A 406 5.45 -4.71 -38.47
N GLU A 407 4.57 -3.96 -37.82
CA GLU A 407 4.68 -2.49 -37.66
C GLU A 407 5.14 -2.09 -36.25
N ALA A 408 5.69 -3.02 -35.45
CA ALA A 408 6.12 -2.77 -34.08
C ALA A 408 7.08 -1.57 -33.92
N GLY A 409 7.82 -1.22 -34.98
CA GLY A 409 8.67 -0.03 -35.04
C GLY A 409 7.91 1.29 -34.86
N THR A 410 6.69 1.39 -35.36
CA THR A 410 5.85 2.60 -35.28
C THR A 410 5.50 2.95 -33.83
N TYR A 411 5.44 1.95 -32.95
CA TYR A 411 5.09 2.10 -31.53
C TYR A 411 6.30 2.41 -30.63
N LYS A 412 7.52 2.56 -31.17
CA LYS A 412 8.78 2.78 -30.41
C LYS A 412 9.04 4.23 -29.99
N GLY A 413 8.00 4.96 -29.61
CA GLY A 413 8.07 6.38 -29.30
C GLY A 413 7.37 6.72 -28.01
N LEU A 414 7.82 7.81 -27.39
CA LEU A 414 7.19 8.43 -26.23
C LEU A 414 7.23 9.94 -26.40
N ARG A 415 6.33 10.65 -25.71
CA ARG A 415 6.49 12.09 -25.54
C ARG A 415 7.79 12.40 -24.78
N PRO A 416 8.42 13.57 -24.99
CA PRO A 416 9.74 13.88 -24.43
C PRO A 416 9.87 13.61 -22.92
N GLU A 417 8.88 14.01 -22.13
CA GLU A 417 8.84 13.84 -20.68
C GLU A 417 8.83 12.36 -20.23
N ALA A 418 8.13 11.50 -20.97
CA ALA A 418 8.07 10.07 -20.69
C ALA A 418 9.36 9.38 -21.14
N MET A 419 9.92 9.81 -22.28
CA MET A 419 11.23 9.34 -22.75
C MET A 419 12.34 9.69 -21.76
N GLU A 420 12.40 10.93 -21.28
CA GLU A 420 13.40 11.35 -20.31
C GLU A 420 13.26 10.57 -18.99
N THR A 421 12.02 10.38 -18.54
CA THR A 421 11.72 9.59 -17.34
C THR A 421 12.23 8.16 -17.48
N LEU A 422 12.00 7.50 -18.61
CA LEU A 422 12.53 6.17 -18.91
C LEU A 422 14.06 6.13 -18.82
N LEU A 423 14.74 7.09 -19.45
CA LEU A 423 16.20 7.19 -19.41
C LEU A 423 16.71 7.44 -17.99
N ARG A 424 16.01 8.25 -17.19
CA ARG A 424 16.37 8.55 -15.81
C ARG A 424 16.20 7.34 -14.90
N VAL A 425 15.11 6.59 -15.04
CA VAL A 425 14.90 5.32 -14.34
C VAL A 425 16.06 4.37 -14.63
N ALA A 426 16.45 4.23 -15.91
CA ALA A 426 17.59 3.38 -16.29
C ALA A 426 18.91 3.83 -15.64
N ARG A 427 19.21 5.14 -15.63
CA ARG A 427 20.40 5.69 -14.97
C ARG A 427 20.40 5.42 -13.46
N LEU A 428 19.28 5.66 -12.78
CA LEU A 428 19.15 5.42 -11.34
C LEU A 428 19.29 3.93 -11.01
N TYR A 429 18.67 3.06 -11.79
CA TYR A 429 18.80 1.61 -11.66
C TYR A 429 20.27 1.17 -11.80
N ARG A 430 20.99 1.64 -12.82
CA ARG A 430 22.42 1.34 -13.01
C ARG A 430 23.30 1.87 -11.88
N ARG A 431 23.11 3.14 -11.50
CA ARG A 431 23.88 3.80 -10.43
C ARG A 431 23.73 3.10 -9.08
N ASN A 432 22.59 2.44 -8.83
CA ASN A 432 22.31 1.72 -7.59
C ASN A 432 22.58 0.21 -7.68
N GLY A 433 23.43 -0.23 -8.61
CA GLY A 433 23.93 -1.60 -8.68
C GLY A 433 23.06 -2.58 -9.48
N GLY A 434 22.15 -2.08 -10.32
CA GLY A 434 21.38 -2.89 -11.26
C GLY A 434 22.26 -3.45 -12.39
N LYS A 435 22.27 -4.77 -12.56
CA LYS A 435 23.19 -5.48 -13.49
C LYS A 435 22.48 -5.98 -14.74
N GLY A 436 21.27 -6.51 -14.61
CA GLY A 436 20.44 -6.94 -15.74
C GLY A 436 20.00 -5.78 -16.63
N ALA A 437 19.65 -6.08 -17.88
CA ALA A 437 19.08 -5.09 -18.77
C ALA A 437 17.60 -4.83 -18.43
N LEU A 438 17.12 -3.61 -18.68
CA LEU A 438 15.71 -3.26 -18.53
C LEU A 438 15.01 -3.41 -19.89
N THR A 439 13.93 -4.19 -19.92
CA THR A 439 13.17 -4.43 -21.15
C THR A 439 11.88 -3.62 -21.13
N VAL A 440 11.75 -2.69 -22.05
CA VAL A 440 10.55 -1.92 -22.34
C VAL A 440 9.61 -2.78 -23.19
N ILE A 441 8.38 -2.95 -22.72
CA ILE A 441 7.35 -3.81 -23.32
C ILE A 441 6.06 -3.06 -23.66
N GLY A 442 5.96 -1.78 -23.30
CA GLY A 442 4.92 -0.87 -23.73
C GLY A 442 5.47 0.55 -23.84
N MET A 443 5.08 1.26 -24.90
CA MET A 443 5.43 2.67 -25.15
C MET A 443 4.18 3.37 -25.72
N THR A 444 4.27 4.19 -26.76
CA THR A 444 3.05 4.74 -27.38
C THR A 444 2.23 3.66 -28.11
N SER A 445 0.92 3.81 -28.13
CA SER A 445 -0.02 3.04 -28.96
C SER A 445 -0.99 3.96 -29.72
N THR A 446 -2.11 3.41 -30.19
CA THR A 446 -3.22 4.19 -30.78
C THR A 446 -4.53 3.75 -30.12
N GLU A 447 -5.59 4.56 -30.22
CA GLU A 447 -6.92 4.19 -29.73
C GLU A 447 -7.44 2.92 -30.40
N VAL A 448 -7.26 2.81 -31.73
CA VAL A 448 -7.62 1.59 -32.48
C VAL A 448 -6.88 0.36 -31.93
N TYR A 449 -5.58 0.49 -31.65
CA TYR A 449 -4.78 -0.61 -31.12
C TYR A 449 -5.19 -0.97 -29.68
N SER A 450 -5.39 0.03 -28.83
CA SER A 450 -5.80 -0.16 -27.43
C SER A 450 -7.16 -0.85 -27.35
N ARG A 451 -8.13 -0.45 -28.20
CA ARG A 451 -9.43 -1.11 -28.29
C ARG A 451 -9.30 -2.58 -28.68
N ALA A 452 -8.56 -2.89 -29.74
CA ALA A 452 -8.31 -4.27 -30.17
C ALA A 452 -7.61 -5.10 -29.08
N LEU A 453 -6.71 -4.49 -28.31
CA LEU A 453 -6.05 -5.15 -27.18
C LEU A 453 -7.03 -5.44 -26.04
N ASN A 454 -7.88 -4.49 -25.68
CA ASN A 454 -8.93 -4.66 -24.66
C ASN A 454 -10.01 -5.66 -25.09
N GLU A 455 -10.34 -5.76 -26.37
CA GLU A 455 -11.25 -6.79 -26.90
C GLU A 455 -10.66 -8.19 -26.73
N LYS A 456 -9.36 -8.36 -26.97
CA LYS A 456 -8.67 -9.65 -26.82
C LYS A 456 -8.38 -10.00 -25.36
N PHE A 457 -8.10 -8.99 -24.54
CA PHE A 457 -7.73 -9.12 -23.13
C PHE A 457 -8.57 -8.16 -22.30
N PRO A 458 -9.87 -8.46 -22.08
CA PRO A 458 -10.77 -7.57 -21.37
C PRO A 458 -10.32 -7.39 -19.92
N GLN A 459 -10.49 -6.17 -19.41
CA GLN A 459 -10.27 -5.90 -17.99
C GLN A 459 -11.33 -6.62 -17.17
N VAL A 460 -10.89 -7.35 -16.15
CA VAL A 460 -11.78 -8.08 -15.24
C VAL A 460 -11.73 -7.45 -13.86
N PRO A 461 -12.87 -7.18 -13.21
CA PRO A 461 -12.89 -6.75 -11.82
C PRO A 461 -12.16 -7.76 -10.92
N PRO A 462 -11.41 -7.31 -9.91
CA PRO A 462 -10.88 -8.20 -8.90
C PRO A 462 -12.00 -9.04 -8.25
N PRO A 463 -11.76 -10.31 -7.87
CA PRO A 463 -12.77 -11.13 -7.21
C PRO A 463 -13.39 -10.45 -5.99
N GLY A 464 -14.72 -10.44 -5.90
CA GLY A 464 -15.45 -9.83 -4.80
C GLY A 464 -15.66 -8.31 -4.91
N THR A 465 -15.25 -7.68 -6.01
CA THR A 465 -15.59 -6.28 -6.29
C THR A 465 -17.08 -6.18 -6.63
N ASP A 466 -17.79 -5.25 -5.99
CA ASP A 466 -19.16 -4.94 -6.38
C ASP A 466 -19.17 -4.44 -7.83
N PRO A 467 -19.99 -5.01 -8.74
CA PRO A 467 -20.08 -4.54 -10.12
C PRO A 467 -20.37 -3.04 -10.26
N ASN A 468 -21.11 -2.45 -9.32
CA ASN A 468 -21.40 -1.02 -9.31
C ASN A 468 -20.24 -0.19 -8.76
N GLU A 469 -19.30 -0.81 -8.03
CA GLU A 469 -18.09 -0.17 -7.52
C GLU A 469 -16.87 -0.42 -8.41
N TRP A 470 -16.99 -1.14 -9.53
CA TRP A 470 -15.92 -1.30 -10.51
C TRP A 470 -16.10 -0.41 -11.75
N GLU A 471 -14.99 0.04 -12.32
CA GLU A 471 -14.95 0.67 -13.64
C GLU A 471 -13.60 0.29 -14.28
N PRO A 472 -13.59 0.01 -15.60
CA PRO A 472 -12.34 -0.22 -16.31
C PRO A 472 -11.39 0.97 -16.14
N THR A 473 -10.12 0.65 -15.97
CA THR A 473 -9.08 1.67 -15.96
C THR A 473 -8.82 2.17 -17.38
N LEU A 474 -8.71 3.48 -17.53
CA LEU A 474 -8.38 4.10 -18.82
C LEU A 474 -6.95 3.71 -19.24
N ASP A 475 -6.75 3.41 -20.53
CA ASP A 475 -5.42 3.16 -21.09
C ASP A 475 -4.79 4.46 -21.60
N TYR A 476 -3.61 4.80 -21.10
CA TYR A 476 -2.87 6.01 -21.47
C TYR A 476 -1.77 5.76 -22.50
N HIS A 477 -1.49 4.52 -22.92
CA HIS A 477 -0.49 4.26 -23.97
C HIS A 477 -0.79 5.01 -25.29
N PRO A 478 -2.06 5.21 -25.71
CA PRO A 478 -2.36 6.03 -26.89
C PRO A 478 -1.92 7.49 -26.79
N THR A 479 -1.55 7.98 -25.60
CA THR A 479 -1.08 9.36 -25.39
C THR A 479 0.43 9.51 -25.58
N GLY A 480 1.19 8.42 -25.51
CA GLY A 480 2.65 8.44 -25.46
C GLY A 480 3.24 8.99 -24.14
N LEU A 481 2.43 9.18 -23.10
CA LEU A 481 2.84 9.73 -21.80
C LEU A 481 3.27 8.66 -20.78
N CYS A 482 3.07 7.39 -21.05
CA CYS A 482 3.43 6.30 -20.13
C CYS A 482 4.19 5.20 -20.87
N PHE A 483 4.85 4.33 -20.10
CA PHE A 483 5.57 3.19 -20.62
C PHE A 483 5.54 2.02 -19.64
N ASP A 484 5.74 0.83 -20.18
CA ASP A 484 5.74 -0.40 -19.40
C ASP A 484 7.10 -1.09 -19.46
N LEU A 485 7.58 -1.54 -18.31
CA LEU A 485 8.78 -2.34 -18.16
C LEU A 485 8.43 -3.77 -17.79
N ARG A 486 9.16 -4.73 -18.34
CA ARG A 486 9.14 -6.12 -17.86
C ARG A 486 9.80 -6.19 -16.49
N LEU A 487 9.23 -7.00 -15.60
CA LEU A 487 9.87 -7.33 -14.34
C LEU A 487 11.23 -8.01 -14.58
N PRO A 488 12.33 -7.51 -13.99
CA PRO A 488 13.61 -8.21 -14.06
C PRO A 488 13.50 -9.62 -13.47
N ALA A 489 14.08 -10.61 -14.16
CA ALA A 489 14.04 -12.00 -13.72
C ALA A 489 14.86 -12.23 -12.43
N ARG A 490 15.98 -11.51 -12.28
CA ARG A 490 16.83 -11.57 -11.09
C ARG A 490 16.18 -10.77 -9.96
N ASP A 491 15.99 -11.41 -8.82
CA ASP A 491 15.36 -10.80 -7.65
C ASP A 491 16.06 -9.50 -7.19
N TRP A 492 17.39 -9.49 -7.16
CA TRP A 492 18.17 -8.29 -6.82
C TRP A 492 17.90 -7.13 -7.78
N ASP A 493 17.94 -7.37 -9.10
CA ASP A 493 17.70 -6.34 -10.10
C ASP A 493 16.26 -5.80 -10.01
N ARG A 494 15.27 -6.66 -9.74
CA ARG A 494 13.90 -6.24 -9.50
C ARG A 494 13.79 -5.30 -8.30
N LYS A 495 14.47 -5.63 -7.19
CA LYS A 495 14.50 -4.78 -5.99
C LYS A 495 15.17 -3.43 -6.26
N VAL A 496 16.29 -3.41 -6.99
CA VAL A 496 16.99 -2.16 -7.36
C VAL A 496 16.14 -1.31 -8.30
N LEU A 497 15.39 -1.92 -9.22
CA LEU A 497 14.44 -1.21 -10.06
C LEU A 497 13.31 -0.58 -9.23
N PHE A 498 12.73 -1.34 -8.29
CA PHE A 498 11.72 -0.80 -7.36
C PHE A 498 12.29 0.32 -6.49
N TYR A 499 13.57 0.26 -6.09
CA TYR A 499 14.24 1.36 -5.41
C TYR A 499 14.29 2.61 -6.29
N ALA A 500 14.78 2.49 -7.52
CA ALA A 500 14.87 3.61 -8.45
C ALA A 500 13.50 4.27 -8.73
N LEU A 501 12.46 3.45 -8.93
CA LEU A 501 11.10 3.92 -9.14
C LEU A 501 10.51 4.57 -7.89
N SER A 502 10.65 3.95 -6.71
CA SER A 502 10.25 4.52 -5.42
C SER A 502 10.88 5.89 -5.19
N ARG A 503 12.20 6.05 -5.38
CA ARG A 503 12.89 7.33 -5.15
C ARG A 503 12.35 8.48 -6.01
N LEU A 504 11.87 8.19 -7.22
CA LEU A 504 11.21 9.19 -8.06
C LEU A 504 9.77 9.44 -7.62
N ALA A 505 9.03 8.38 -7.27
CA ALA A 505 7.63 8.48 -6.84
C ALA A 505 7.45 9.19 -5.49
N ASP A 506 8.37 8.94 -4.54
CA ASP A 506 8.40 9.59 -3.23
C ASP A 506 8.50 11.12 -3.37
N GLY A 507 9.20 11.59 -4.40
CA GLY A 507 9.33 13.01 -4.75
C GLY A 507 8.26 13.51 -5.71
N GLN A 508 7.13 12.81 -5.88
CA GLN A 508 6.03 13.18 -6.79
C GLN A 508 6.42 13.30 -8.28
N ARG A 509 7.56 12.71 -8.70
CA ARG A 509 8.08 12.86 -10.08
C ARG A 509 7.43 11.90 -11.06
N ILE A 510 7.06 10.72 -10.56
CA ILE A 510 6.39 9.67 -11.33
C ILE A 510 5.35 9.00 -10.46
N ASN A 511 4.43 8.28 -11.08
CA ASN A 511 3.67 7.22 -10.44
C ASN A 511 4.01 5.90 -11.14
N TRP A 512 3.99 4.82 -10.37
CA TRP A 512 4.20 3.49 -10.94
C TRP A 512 3.40 2.45 -10.17
N LEU A 513 3.08 1.36 -10.86
CA LEU A 513 2.41 0.19 -10.30
C LEU A 513 2.82 -1.07 -11.03
N VAL A 514 2.57 -2.23 -10.41
CA VAL A 514 2.66 -3.52 -11.09
C VAL A 514 1.27 -3.85 -11.65
N GLU A 515 1.16 -3.82 -12.97
CA GLU A 515 -0.05 -4.11 -13.73
C GLU A 515 -0.22 -5.62 -13.88
N ARG A 516 -1.44 -6.10 -13.64
CA ARG A 516 -1.82 -7.53 -13.66
C ARG A 516 -3.15 -7.82 -14.35
N ILE A 517 -3.93 -6.78 -14.66
CA ILE A 517 -5.31 -6.87 -15.13
C ILE A 517 -5.33 -6.88 -16.67
N LEU A 518 -4.38 -6.20 -17.30
CA LEU A 518 -4.25 -6.14 -18.75
C LEU A 518 -3.07 -7.01 -19.20
N GLY A 519 -3.30 -8.25 -19.63
CA GLY A 519 -2.23 -9.09 -20.20
C GLY A 519 -1.10 -9.48 -19.21
N PRO A 520 0.14 -9.71 -19.68
CA PRO A 520 1.24 -10.20 -18.83
C PRO A 520 1.69 -9.14 -17.81
N GLU A 521 2.14 -9.62 -16.64
CA GLU A 521 2.58 -8.78 -15.52
C GLU A 521 3.70 -7.82 -15.94
N ARG A 522 3.51 -6.53 -15.64
CA ARG A 522 4.43 -5.46 -16.06
C ARG A 522 4.46 -4.31 -15.08
N ILE A 523 5.51 -3.51 -15.13
CA ILE A 523 5.65 -2.30 -14.32
C ILE A 523 5.23 -1.13 -15.19
N HIS A 524 4.09 -0.54 -14.86
CA HIS A 524 3.56 0.63 -15.54
C HIS A 524 4.09 1.91 -14.90
N VAL A 525 4.57 2.85 -15.72
CA VAL A 525 5.18 4.11 -15.25
C VAL A 525 4.60 5.29 -16.01
N VAL A 526 4.22 6.32 -15.25
CA VAL A 526 3.73 7.60 -15.77
C VAL A 526 4.47 8.76 -15.09
N PRO A 527 5.03 9.74 -15.82
CA PRO A 527 5.63 10.93 -15.24
C PRO A 527 4.56 11.93 -14.80
N ASN A 528 4.88 12.68 -13.74
CA ASN A 528 4.06 13.81 -13.31
C ASN A 528 4.32 15.01 -14.24
N PRO A 529 3.29 15.64 -14.84
CA PRO A 529 3.49 16.80 -15.71
C PRO A 529 4.12 18.00 -14.99
N ALA A 530 3.90 18.16 -13.69
CA ALA A 530 4.56 19.20 -12.89
C ALA A 530 6.08 19.00 -12.80
N TYR A 531 6.58 17.82 -13.18
CA TYR A 531 8.00 17.49 -13.18
C TYR A 531 8.74 17.89 -14.46
N ARG A 532 8.02 18.39 -15.48
CA ARG A 532 8.58 18.72 -16.80
C ARG A 532 9.59 19.89 -16.75
N GLU A 533 9.41 20.85 -15.85
CA GLU A 533 10.28 22.04 -15.75
C GLU A 533 11.65 21.72 -15.13
N GLU A 534 11.72 20.83 -14.12
CA GLU A 534 12.98 20.34 -13.56
C GLU A 534 13.80 19.52 -14.59
N GLN A 535 13.11 18.83 -15.49
CA GLN A 535 13.71 18.05 -16.58
C GLN A 535 14.38 18.96 -17.62
N ALA A 536 13.72 20.06 -18.00
CA ALA A 536 14.27 21.05 -18.93
C ALA A 536 15.56 21.72 -18.42
N ALA A 537 15.73 21.87 -17.10
CA ALA A 537 16.94 22.43 -16.50
C ALA A 537 18.14 21.47 -16.51
N TYR A 538 17.92 20.16 -16.57
CA TYR A 538 18.99 19.14 -16.52
C TYR A 538 19.47 18.70 -17.91
N CYS A 539 18.68 18.96 -18.95
CA CYS A 539 19.00 18.67 -20.34
C CYS A 539 18.78 19.96 -21.15
N PRO A 540 19.72 20.92 -21.15
CA PRO A 540 19.60 22.06 -22.06
C PRO A 540 19.47 21.49 -23.47
N ALA A 541 18.47 21.95 -24.22
CA ALA A 541 18.32 21.60 -25.62
C ALA A 541 19.69 21.70 -26.30
N PRO A 542 20.07 20.77 -27.19
CA PRO A 542 21.28 20.93 -27.96
C PRO A 542 21.20 22.31 -28.62
N ARG A 543 22.16 23.19 -28.30
CA ARG A 543 22.29 24.47 -28.97
C ARG A 543 22.21 24.17 -30.45
N ALA A 544 21.30 24.81 -31.16
CA ALA A 544 21.28 24.78 -32.61
C ALA A 544 22.70 25.15 -33.04
N THR A 545 23.42 24.17 -33.58
CA THR A 545 24.66 24.45 -34.29
C THR A 545 24.21 25.18 -35.54
N GLU A 546 24.39 26.50 -35.55
CA GLU A 546 24.42 27.27 -36.79
C GLU A 546 25.49 26.63 -37.69
N GLY A 547 25.04 26.17 -38.85
CA GLY A 547 25.84 25.50 -39.87
C GLY A 547 24.98 25.31 -41.10
#